data_AF-A0A317KH50-F1
#
_entry.id   AF-A0A317KH50-F1
#
_cell.length_a   1.000
_cell.length_b   1.000
_cell.length_c   1.000
_cell.angle_alpha   90.00
_cell.angle_beta   90.00
_cell.angle_gamma   90.00
#
_symmetry.space_group_name_H-M   'P 1'
#
loop_
_entity.id
_entity.type
_entity.pdbx_description
1 polymer ?
#
loop_
_entity_poly.entity_id
_entity_poly.type
_entity_poly.pdbx_seq_one_letter_code
_entity_poly.pdbx_strand_id
1 'polypeptide(L)'
;MKLTHWPLRLATGAFILNSGLGKRTLEGEAAAGMHGMAVGAIPQLKQFEPDRFAKLLSRSEIALGAALLTPFVPSLFAGLGLAAFGAGLVQLYLKTPGMRQPHSLKPSEAGIGLAKDVWLVGAGLTLALDSVTHRRRR
;
A
#
# COMPACT_ATOMS: atom_id res chain seq x y z
N MET A 1 -9.90 16.10 -13.23
CA MET A 1 -8.67 15.66 -12.53
C MET A 1 -7.52 16.55 -12.95
N LYS A 2 -6.54 16.83 -12.07
CA LYS A 2 -5.41 17.70 -12.40
C LYS A 2 -4.32 16.93 -13.14
N LEU A 3 -3.78 17.51 -14.20
CA LEU A 3 -2.69 16.90 -14.97
C LEU A 3 -1.44 16.66 -14.11
N THR A 4 -1.21 17.53 -13.13
CA THR A 4 -0.10 17.44 -12.17
C THR A 4 -0.14 16.18 -11.30
N HIS A 5 -1.28 15.49 -11.19
CA HIS A 5 -1.39 14.26 -10.41
C HIS A 5 -0.92 13.02 -11.19
N TRP A 6 -0.86 13.10 -12.52
CA TRP A 6 -0.58 11.94 -13.37
C TRP A 6 0.79 11.31 -13.14
N PRO A 7 1.90 12.05 -13.04
CA PRO A 7 3.20 11.42 -12.83
C PRO A 7 3.21 10.53 -11.57
N LEU A 8 2.64 11.03 -10.47
CA LEU A 8 2.57 10.30 -9.21
C LEU A 8 1.62 9.10 -9.29
N ARG A 9 0.45 9.27 -9.90
CA ARG A 9 -0.53 8.19 -10.10
C ARG A 9 -0.04 7.10 -11.01
N LEU A 10 0.68 7.45 -12.08
CA LEU A 10 1.27 6.49 -13.02
C LEU A 10 2.36 5.68 -12.33
N ALA A 11 3.32 6.34 -11.68
CA ALA A 11 4.42 5.66 -11.01
C ALA A 11 3.93 4.71 -9.92
N THR A 12 3.09 5.20 -9.01
CA THR A 12 2.55 4.38 -7.91
C THR A 12 1.56 3.33 -8.40
N GLY A 13 0.65 3.71 -9.30
CA GLY A 13 -0.38 2.83 -9.85
C GLY A 13 0.18 1.67 -10.66
N ALA A 14 1.17 1.92 -11.52
CA ALA A 14 1.81 0.87 -12.32
C ALA A 14 2.57 -0.12 -11.43
N PHE A 15 3.32 0.38 -10.44
CA PHE A 15 4.07 -0.48 -9.52
C PHE A 15 3.15 -1.35 -8.66
N ILE A 16 2.09 -0.76 -8.08
CA ILE A 16 1.11 -1.49 -7.27
C ILE A 16 0.33 -2.49 -8.12
N LEU A 17 -0.09 -2.10 -9.33
CA LEU A 17 -0.79 -3.01 -10.25
C LEU A 17 0.08 -4.21 -10.63
N ASN A 18 1.34 -3.96 -11.00
CA ASN A 18 2.31 -5.02 -11.30
C ASN A 18 2.50 -5.96 -10.10
N SER A 19 2.62 -5.39 -8.89
CA SER A 19 2.72 -6.18 -7.66
C SER A 19 1.51 -7.08 -7.45
N GLY A 20 0.30 -6.54 -7.62
CA GLY A 20 -0.94 -7.30 -7.46
C GLY A 20 -1.09 -8.41 -8.51
N LEU A 21 -0.75 -8.14 -9.77
CA LEU A 21 -0.76 -9.13 -10.84
C LEU A 21 0.23 -10.27 -10.56
N GLY A 22 1.43 -9.95 -10.07
CA GLY A 22 2.44 -10.93 -9.68
C GLY A 22 2.01 -11.84 -8.51
N LYS A 23 1.09 -11.38 -7.65
CA LYS A 23 0.56 -12.15 -6.52
C LYS A 23 -0.70 -12.96 -6.85
N ARG A 24 -1.22 -12.90 -8.07
CA ARG A 24 -2.55 -13.48 -8.41
C ARG A 24 -2.62 -15.00 -8.27
N THR A 25 -1.50 -15.68 -8.46
CA THR A 25 -1.37 -17.14 -8.40
C THR A 25 -0.60 -17.60 -7.16
N LEU A 26 -0.49 -16.75 -6.15
CA LEU A 26 0.28 -17.01 -4.95
C LEU A 26 -0.53 -17.89 -3.98
N GLU A 27 -0.04 -19.10 -3.73
CA GLU A 27 -0.72 -20.16 -2.96
C GLU A 27 0.32 -20.98 -2.16
N GLY A 28 -0.15 -21.79 -1.21
CA GLY A 28 0.69 -22.74 -0.48
C GLY A 28 1.72 -22.06 0.44
N GLU A 29 2.96 -22.54 0.40
CA GLU A 29 4.03 -22.05 1.30
C GLU A 29 4.32 -20.55 1.10
N ALA A 30 4.28 -20.06 -0.13
CA ALA A 30 4.48 -18.64 -0.41
C ALA A 30 3.35 -17.78 0.20
N ALA A 31 2.11 -18.26 0.13
CA ALA A 31 0.96 -17.60 0.77
C ALA A 31 1.06 -17.63 2.29
N ALA A 32 1.47 -18.77 2.86
CA ALA A 32 1.70 -18.93 4.28
C ALA A 32 2.80 -17.98 4.79
N GLY A 33 3.92 -17.86 4.09
CA GLY A 33 5.00 -16.93 4.46
C GLY A 33 4.54 -15.47 4.44
N MET A 34 3.85 -15.06 3.38
CA MET A 34 3.32 -13.71 3.24
C MET A 34 2.25 -13.39 4.31
N HIS A 35 1.34 -14.32 4.55
CA HIS A 35 0.30 -14.19 5.58
C HIS A 35 0.92 -14.17 6.98
N GLY A 36 1.90 -15.02 7.27
CA GLY A 36 2.60 -15.06 8.55
C GLY A 36 3.28 -13.73 8.87
N MET A 37 3.95 -13.13 7.89
CA MET A 37 4.52 -11.79 8.03
C MET A 37 3.44 -10.75 8.32
N ALA A 38 2.33 -10.77 7.56
CA ALA A 38 1.24 -9.82 7.73
C ALA A 38 0.55 -9.96 9.11
N VAL A 39 0.33 -11.19 9.57
CA VAL A 39 -0.25 -11.52 10.88
C VAL A 39 0.65 -11.08 12.03
N GLY A 40 1.98 -11.21 11.88
CA GLY A 40 2.93 -10.78 12.90
C GLY A 40 2.80 -9.29 13.24
N ALA A 41 2.41 -8.48 12.26
CA ALA A 41 2.20 -7.04 12.42
C ALA A 41 0.74 -6.63 12.64
N ILE A 42 -0.21 -7.35 12.04
CA ILE A 42 -1.65 -7.10 12.10
C ILE A 42 -2.36 -8.41 12.52
N PRO A 43 -2.47 -8.68 13.83
CA PRO A 43 -3.00 -9.96 14.34
C PRO A 43 -4.42 -10.29 13.88
N GLN A 44 -5.22 -9.27 13.52
CA GLN A 44 -6.58 -9.41 13.01
C GLN A 44 -6.62 -10.20 11.69
N LEU A 45 -5.53 -10.26 10.94
CA LEU A 45 -5.45 -11.02 9.69
C LEU A 45 -5.45 -12.54 9.90
N LYS A 46 -5.31 -13.02 11.15
CA LYS A 46 -5.41 -14.44 11.50
C LYS A 46 -6.75 -15.07 11.15
N GLN A 47 -7.81 -14.27 11.04
CA GLN A 47 -9.15 -14.75 10.67
C GLN A 47 -9.25 -15.21 9.20
N PHE A 48 -8.25 -14.90 8.37
CA PHE A 48 -8.21 -15.31 6.98
C PHE A 48 -7.23 -16.47 6.79
N GLU A 49 -7.64 -17.48 6.04
CA GLU A 49 -6.74 -18.51 5.52
C GLU A 49 -5.63 -17.89 4.65
N PRO A 50 -4.39 -18.39 4.67
CA PRO A 50 -3.27 -17.79 3.94
C PRO A 50 -3.51 -17.57 2.45
N ASP A 51 -4.01 -18.58 1.74
CA ASP A 51 -4.30 -18.48 0.30
C ASP A 51 -5.41 -17.47 0.01
N ARG A 52 -6.41 -17.41 0.90
CA ARG A 52 -7.50 -16.43 0.80
C ARG A 52 -6.98 -15.03 1.03
N PHE A 53 -6.09 -14.84 2.01
CA PHE A 53 -5.42 -13.57 2.26
C PHE A 53 -4.59 -13.13 1.06
N ALA A 54 -3.76 -14.01 0.50
CA ALA A 54 -2.94 -13.71 -0.68
C ALA A 54 -3.79 -13.27 -1.88
N LYS A 55 -4.88 -14.00 -2.17
CA LYS A 55 -5.84 -13.64 -3.23
C LYS A 55 -6.53 -12.30 -2.97
N LEU A 56 -6.94 -12.03 -1.74
CA LEU A 56 -7.56 -10.75 -1.36
C LEU A 56 -6.57 -9.58 -1.47
N LEU A 57 -5.33 -9.76 -1.03
CA LEU A 57 -4.27 -8.77 -1.15
C LEU A 57 -3.98 -8.45 -2.61
N SER A 58 -3.77 -9.50 -3.44
CA SER A 58 -3.57 -9.36 -4.88
C SER A 58 -4.70 -8.58 -5.54
N ARG A 59 -5.96 -8.92 -5.27
CA ARG A 59 -7.13 -8.21 -5.81
C ARG A 59 -7.19 -6.76 -5.34
N SER A 60 -6.83 -6.49 -4.08
CA SER A 60 -6.83 -5.14 -3.52
C SER A 60 -5.76 -4.27 -4.18
N GLU A 61 -4.57 -4.82 -4.40
CA GLU A 61 -3.48 -4.13 -5.12
C GLU A 61 -3.85 -3.89 -6.58
N ILE A 62 -4.43 -4.86 -7.27
CA ILE A 62 -4.92 -4.68 -8.64
C ILE A 62 -5.97 -3.57 -8.70
N ALA A 63 -6.94 -3.60 -7.78
CA ALA A 63 -8.00 -2.59 -7.72
C ALA A 63 -7.44 -1.19 -7.44
N LEU A 64 -6.52 -1.06 -6.48
CA LEU A 64 -5.87 0.21 -6.16
C LEU A 64 -5.00 0.71 -7.32
N GLY A 65 -4.19 -0.16 -7.91
CA GLY A 65 -3.35 0.16 -9.06
C GLY A 65 -4.17 0.63 -10.27
N ALA A 66 -5.23 -0.10 -10.61
CA ALA A 66 -6.17 0.29 -11.66
C ALA A 66 -6.90 1.60 -11.33
N ALA A 67 -7.30 1.80 -10.08
CA ALA A 67 -7.92 3.04 -9.64
C ALA A 67 -6.97 4.24 -9.79
N LEU A 68 -5.68 4.08 -9.50
CA LEU A 68 -4.66 5.11 -9.70
C LEU A 68 -4.44 5.40 -11.20
N LEU A 69 -4.41 4.38 -12.05
CA LEU A 69 -4.13 4.52 -13.48
C LEU A 69 -5.31 5.02 -14.31
N THR A 70 -6.55 4.89 -13.82
CA THR A 70 -7.74 5.28 -14.58
C THR A 70 -8.12 6.76 -14.37
N PRO A 71 -8.52 7.47 -15.44
CA PRO A 71 -8.90 8.89 -15.40
C PRO A 71 -10.32 9.12 -14.84
N PHE A 72 -11.05 8.07 -14.50
CA PHE A 72 -12.42 8.18 -14.02
C PHE A 72 -12.51 8.16 -12.49
N VAL A 73 -11.46 7.71 -11.80
CA VAL A 73 -11.43 7.67 -10.33
C VAL A 73 -10.93 9.01 -9.79
N PRO A 74 -11.75 9.76 -9.02
CA PRO A 74 -11.33 11.03 -8.46
C PRO A 74 -10.04 10.93 -7.64
N SER A 75 -9.19 11.96 -7.75
CA SER A 75 -7.91 12.05 -7.02
C SER A 75 -8.07 11.94 -5.50
N LEU A 76 -9.20 12.38 -4.96
CA LEU A 76 -9.52 12.20 -3.55
C LEU A 76 -9.54 10.72 -3.15
N PHE A 77 -10.35 9.90 -3.82
CA PHE A 77 -10.53 8.50 -3.46
C PHE A 77 -9.29 7.65 -3.75
N ALA A 78 -8.65 7.88 -4.89
CA ALA A 78 -7.40 7.20 -5.20
C ALA A 78 -6.28 7.58 -4.21
N GLY A 79 -6.24 8.85 -3.79
CA GLY A 79 -5.29 9.34 -2.79
C GLY A 79 -5.54 8.73 -1.41
N LEU A 80 -6.79 8.68 -0.95
CA LEU A 80 -7.15 8.02 0.30
C LEU A 80 -6.83 6.52 0.28
N GLY A 81 -7.13 5.83 -0.82
CA GLY A 81 -6.78 4.42 -0.99
C GLY A 81 -5.27 4.18 -0.94
N LEU A 82 -4.49 5.01 -1.63
CA LEU A 82 -3.03 4.94 -1.61
C LEU A 82 -2.46 5.24 -0.22
N ALA A 83 -3.01 6.23 0.48
CA ALA A 83 -2.58 6.58 1.84
C ALA A 83 -2.89 5.45 2.83
N ALA A 84 -4.09 4.85 2.75
CA ALA A 84 -4.46 3.72 3.59
C ALA A 84 -3.58 2.49 3.32
N PHE A 85 -3.31 2.20 2.04
CA PHE A 85 -2.40 1.12 1.65
C PHE A 85 -0.98 1.34 2.19
N GLY A 86 -0.42 2.53 1.98
CA GLY A 86 0.88 2.92 2.53
C GLY A 86 0.93 2.86 4.06
N ALA A 87 -0.16 3.25 4.75
CA ALA A 87 -0.25 3.16 6.20
C ALA A 87 -0.21 1.70 6.69
N GLY A 88 -0.82 0.77 5.96
CA GLY A 88 -0.70 -0.65 6.22
C GLY A 88 0.75 -1.15 6.12
N LEU A 89 1.50 -0.71 5.09
CA LEU A 89 2.91 -1.05 4.93
C LEU A 89 3.80 -0.45 6.02
N VAL A 90 3.53 0.80 6.41
CA VAL A 90 4.20 1.45 7.55
C VAL A 90 3.89 0.70 8.85
N GLN A 91 2.67 0.19 9.03
CA GLN A 91 2.34 -0.63 10.18
C GLN A 91 3.12 -1.95 10.18
N LEU A 92 3.28 -2.61 9.02
CA LEU A 92 4.15 -3.78 8.88
C LEU A 92 5.58 -3.45 9.31
N TYR A 93 6.12 -2.33 8.84
CA TYR A 93 7.45 -1.85 9.23
C TYR A 93 7.60 -1.66 10.74
N LEU A 94 6.62 -0.99 11.36
CA LEU A 94 6.70 -0.65 12.79
C LEU A 94 6.54 -1.87 13.70
N LYS A 95 5.72 -2.85 13.29
CA LYS A 95 5.30 -3.97 14.13
C LYS A 95 6.08 -5.26 13.88
N THR A 96 6.69 -5.43 12.71
CA THR A 96 7.51 -6.62 12.42
C THR A 96 8.84 -6.58 13.19
N PRO A 97 9.16 -7.59 14.00
CA PRO A 97 10.44 -7.67 14.69
C PRO A 97 11.63 -7.65 13.72
N GLY A 98 12.73 -6.99 14.10
CA GLY A 98 13.95 -6.91 13.29
C GLY A 98 13.94 -5.88 12.16
N MET A 99 12.81 -5.22 11.88
CA MET A 99 12.72 -4.14 10.87
C MET A 99 13.27 -2.79 11.37
N ARG A 100 13.42 -2.63 12.67
CA ARG A 100 13.92 -1.39 13.29
C ARG A 100 15.15 -1.68 14.15
N GLN A 101 16.03 -0.69 14.25
CA GLN A 101 17.12 -0.72 15.21
C GLN A 101 16.56 -0.82 16.65
N PRO A 102 17.25 -1.50 17.58
CA PRO A 102 16.80 -1.62 18.96
C PRO A 102 16.47 -0.26 19.58
N HIS A 103 15.31 -0.15 20.25
CA HIS A 103 14.83 1.06 20.91
C HIS A 103 14.72 2.31 20.00
N SER A 104 14.56 2.14 18.68
CA SER A 104 14.52 3.24 17.71
C SER A 104 13.43 3.09 16.66
N LEU A 105 13.09 4.20 15.99
CA LEU A 105 12.27 4.23 14.78
C LEU A 105 13.10 4.11 13.50
N LYS A 106 14.43 4.13 13.60
CA LYS A 106 15.33 4.00 12.46
C LYS A 106 15.24 2.58 11.87
N PRO A 107 15.21 2.46 10.53
CA PRO A 107 15.17 1.15 9.90
C PRO A 107 16.49 0.39 10.15
N SER A 108 16.38 -0.92 10.30
CA SER A 108 17.52 -1.82 10.07
C SER A 108 17.73 -1.96 8.55
N GLU A 109 18.85 -2.58 8.14
CA GLU A 109 19.11 -2.91 6.72
C GLU A 109 17.92 -3.65 6.08
N ALA A 110 17.39 -4.66 6.78
CA ALA A 110 16.21 -5.42 6.32
C ALA A 110 14.93 -4.56 6.27
N GLY A 111 14.81 -3.57 7.15
CA GLY A 111 13.62 -2.71 7.27
C GLY A 111 13.54 -1.58 6.24
N ILE A 112 14.63 -1.23 5.55
CA ILE A 112 14.65 -0.13 4.57
C ILE A 112 13.58 -0.33 3.49
N GLY A 113 13.38 -1.58 3.05
CA GLY A 113 12.41 -1.94 2.03
C GLY A 113 10.96 -1.57 2.38
N LEU A 114 10.56 -1.72 3.64
CA LEU A 114 9.22 -1.33 4.11
C LEU A 114 9.18 0.13 4.60
N ALA A 115 10.28 0.63 5.15
CA ALA A 115 10.35 2.00 5.67
C ALA A 115 10.13 3.05 4.57
N LYS A 116 10.66 2.82 3.36
CA LYS A 116 10.50 3.73 2.23
C LYS A 116 9.04 3.89 1.77
N ASP A 117 8.18 2.93 2.09
CA ASP A 117 6.77 2.97 1.70
C ASP A 117 5.98 4.07 2.44
N VAL A 118 6.61 4.74 3.41
CA VAL A 118 6.10 6.02 3.97
C VAL A 118 5.86 7.08 2.89
N TRP A 119 6.59 7.03 1.78
CA TRP A 119 6.34 7.92 0.65
C TRP A 119 4.97 7.70 0.00
N LEU A 120 4.43 6.48 0.04
CA LEU A 120 3.08 6.19 -0.46
C LEU A 120 2.01 6.87 0.40
N VAL A 121 2.23 6.96 1.71
CA VAL A 121 1.36 7.74 2.62
C VAL A 121 1.39 9.21 2.23
N GLY A 122 2.57 9.80 2.09
CA GLY A 122 2.73 11.19 1.67
C GLY A 122 2.11 11.47 0.29
N ALA A 123 2.34 10.58 -0.67
CA ALA A 123 1.79 10.64 -2.01
C ALA A 123 0.25 10.61 -2.00
N GLY A 124 -0.34 9.64 -1.28
CA GLY A 124 -1.79 9.49 -1.17
C GLY A 124 -2.44 10.70 -0.50
N LEU A 125 -1.85 11.19 0.61
CA LEU A 125 -2.33 12.38 1.30
C LEU A 125 -2.22 13.63 0.42
N THR A 126 -1.15 13.76 -0.38
CA THR A 126 -0.99 14.88 -1.31
C THR A 126 -2.12 14.89 -2.34
N LEU A 127 -2.42 13.74 -2.96
CA LEU A 127 -3.53 13.61 -3.92
C LEU A 127 -4.88 13.92 -3.29
N ALA A 128 -5.10 13.47 -2.05
CA ALA A 128 -6.35 13.67 -1.32
C ALA A 128 -6.55 15.13 -0.89
N LEU A 129 -5.56 15.71 -0.20
CA LEU A 129 -5.64 17.05 0.36
C LEU A 129 -5.72 18.12 -0.73
N ASP A 130 -4.93 18.00 -1.80
CA ASP A 130 -5.00 18.95 -2.92
C ASP A 130 -6.37 18.94 -3.63
N SER A 131 -7.04 17.78 -3.65
CA SER A 131 -8.41 17.67 -4.18
C SER A 131 -9.43 18.39 -3.29
N VAL A 132 -9.26 18.35 -1.96
CA VAL A 132 -10.16 18.99 -0.99
C VAL A 132 -9.94 20.51 -0.96
N THR A 133 -8.69 20.95 -0.88
CA THR A 133 -8.35 22.39 -0.79
C THR A 133 -8.75 23.14 -2.05
N HIS A 134 -8.63 22.53 -3.23
CA HIS A 134 -9.00 23.16 -4.48
C HIS A 134 -10.52 23.13 -4.76
N ARG A 135 -11.26 22.16 -4.19
CA ARG A 135 -12.73 22.17 -4.24
C ARG A 135 -13.31 23.32 -3.40
N ARG A 136 -12.66 23.69 -2.30
CA ARG A 136 -13.07 24.84 -1.46
C ARG A 136 -12.82 26.21 -2.08
N ARG A 137 -11.97 26.30 -3.12
CA ARG A 137 -11.63 27.56 -3.81
C ARG A 137 -12.47 27.81 -5.07
N ARG A 138 -13.35 26.89 -5.44
CA ARG A 138 -14.34 27.05 -6.52
C ARG A 138 -15.72 27.17 -5.90
#